data_AF-B3PMH2-F1
#
_entry.id   AF-B3PMH2-F1
#
_cell.length_a   1.000
_cell.length_b   1.000
_cell.length_c   1.000
_cell.angle_alpha   90.00
_cell.angle_beta   90.00
_cell.angle_gamma   90.00
#
_symmetry.space_group_name_H-M   'P 1'
#
loop_
_entity.id
_entity.type
_entity.pdbx_description
1 polymer ?
#
loop_
_entity_poly.entity_id
_entity_poly.type
_entity_poly.pdbx_seq_one_letter_code
_entity_poly.pdbx_strand_id
1 'polypeptide(L)'
;MKPEYNIYIAGPLFTEAEVFLRNKMAAAAKEIFEMSTAKDKFELNVFNPLTINETIEDPQVLKHDYFYQKDISFLDKTNLLIVDIDNTDSGTMLELGYLFYKHKNLKSDLKIVVFHSDWRDQMYYLERVNRFVNGLVFECNYEVKSFEELCTRLGKIFNKL
;
A
#
# COMPACT_ATOMS: atom_id res chain seq x y z
N MET A 1 -24.84 -6.01 -7.36
CA MET A 1 -23.51 -5.39 -7.55
C MET A 1 -22.60 -5.96 -6.47
N LYS A 2 -21.41 -6.46 -6.80
CA LYS A 2 -20.49 -7.00 -5.79
C LYS A 2 -19.96 -5.84 -4.93
N PRO A 3 -19.78 -5.99 -3.61
CA PRO A 3 -19.07 -4.99 -2.82
C PRO A 3 -17.63 -4.82 -3.33
N GLU A 4 -17.12 -3.60 -3.24
CA GLU A 4 -15.75 -3.29 -3.62
C GLU A 4 -14.76 -3.69 -2.52
N TYR A 5 -13.63 -4.26 -2.92
CA TYR A 5 -12.45 -4.43 -2.08
C TYR A 5 -11.34 -3.52 -2.59
N ASN A 6 -11.01 -2.49 -1.83
CA ASN A 6 -10.12 -1.42 -2.24
C ASN A 6 -8.72 -1.64 -1.66
N ILE A 7 -7.71 -1.71 -2.54
CA ILE A 7 -6.29 -1.78 -2.19
C ILE A 7 -5.63 -0.44 -2.49
N TYR A 8 -4.87 0.08 -1.54
CA TYR A 8 -4.00 1.24 -1.73
C TYR A 8 -2.54 0.79 -1.73
N ILE A 9 -1.78 1.20 -2.73
CA ILE A 9 -0.36 0.91 -2.84
C ILE A 9 0.43 2.19 -2.55
N ALA A 10 0.98 2.25 -1.35
CA ALA A 10 1.79 3.35 -0.86
C ALA A 10 3.28 3.02 -1.04
N GLY A 11 4.08 4.04 -1.33
CA GLY A 11 5.52 3.92 -1.56
C GLY A 11 6.05 5.10 -2.38
N PRO A 12 7.38 5.32 -2.39
CA PRO A 12 7.99 6.36 -3.22
C PRO A 12 7.76 6.08 -4.71
N LEU A 13 7.77 7.15 -5.50
CA LEU A 13 7.38 7.17 -6.93
C LEU A 13 8.35 7.98 -7.81
N PHE A 14 9.57 8.23 -7.34
CA PHE A 14 10.45 9.25 -7.90
C PHE A 14 11.46 8.67 -8.90
N THR A 15 11.75 7.37 -8.81
CA THR A 15 12.69 6.67 -9.69
C THR A 15 11.99 5.62 -10.54
N GLU A 16 12.59 5.26 -11.68
CA GLU A 16 12.05 4.21 -12.56
C GLU A 16 11.90 2.86 -11.83
N ALA A 17 12.82 2.53 -10.92
CA ALA A 17 12.77 1.30 -10.14
C ALA A 17 11.57 1.29 -9.17
N GLU A 18 11.31 2.42 -8.51
CA GLU A 18 10.16 2.60 -7.61
C GLU A 18 8.83 2.52 -8.38
N VAL A 19 8.75 3.22 -9.51
CA VAL A 19 7.60 3.20 -10.41
C VAL A 19 7.31 1.78 -10.91
N PHE A 20 8.34 1.09 -11.38
CA PHE A 20 8.24 -0.29 -11.82
C PHE A 20 7.72 -1.19 -10.69
N LEU A 21 8.27 -1.05 -9.48
CA LEU A 21 7.87 -1.87 -8.35
C LEU A 21 6.42 -1.63 -7.94
N ARG A 22 5.94 -0.37 -7.93
CA ARG A 22 4.53 -0.06 -7.64
C ARG A 22 3.58 -0.68 -8.66
N ASN A 23 3.91 -0.54 -9.95
CA ASN A 23 3.13 -1.15 -11.03
C ASN A 23 3.14 -2.68 -10.94
N LYS A 24 4.28 -3.28 -10.60
CA LYS A 24 4.42 -4.72 -10.40
C LYS A 24 3.56 -5.21 -9.23
N MET A 25 3.54 -4.50 -8.10
CA MET A 25 2.67 -4.82 -6.96
C MET A 25 1.19 -4.70 -7.33
N ALA A 26 0.81 -3.67 -8.08
CA ALA A 26 -0.56 -3.47 -8.54
C ALA A 26 -1.03 -4.60 -9.45
N ALA A 27 -0.20 -4.99 -10.42
CA ALA A 27 -0.48 -6.10 -11.32
C ALA A 27 -0.62 -7.42 -10.56
N ALA A 28 0.33 -7.73 -9.67
CA ALA A 28 0.28 -8.97 -8.89
C ALA A 28 -0.95 -9.04 -7.98
N ALA A 29 -1.36 -7.93 -7.35
CA ALA A 29 -2.59 -7.91 -6.54
C ALA A 29 -3.83 -8.26 -7.38
N LYS A 30 -3.93 -7.73 -8.60
CA LYS A 30 -5.02 -8.06 -9.53
C LYS A 30 -4.98 -9.52 -9.96
N GLU A 31 -3.83 -9.99 -10.43
CA GLU A 31 -3.65 -11.38 -10.89
C GLU A 31 -3.99 -12.40 -9.79
N ILE A 32 -3.47 -12.19 -8.58
CA ILE A 32 -3.69 -13.10 -7.45
C ILE A 32 -5.16 -13.07 -7.00
N PHE A 33 -5.82 -11.92 -7.05
CA PHE A 33 -7.24 -11.82 -6.75
C PHE A 33 -8.10 -12.60 -7.75
N GLU A 34 -7.81 -12.50 -9.04
CA GLU A 34 -8.51 -13.23 -10.12
C GLU A 34 -8.34 -14.77 -10.04
N MET A 35 -7.28 -15.22 -9.37
CA MET A 35 -7.04 -16.63 -9.08
C MET A 35 -7.65 -17.10 -7.75
N SER A 36 -8.14 -16.18 -6.93
CA SER A 36 -8.68 -16.47 -5.59
C SER A 36 -10.19 -16.73 -5.60
N THR A 37 -10.69 -17.27 -4.48
CA THR A 37 -12.13 -17.41 -4.25
C THR A 37 -12.84 -16.08 -3.96
N ALA A 38 -12.09 -14.99 -3.72
CA ALA A 38 -12.67 -13.67 -3.43
C ALA A 38 -13.34 -13.02 -4.64
N LYS A 39 -12.90 -13.34 -5.86
CA LYS A 39 -13.41 -12.74 -7.09
C LYS A 39 -14.91 -12.95 -7.29
N ASP A 40 -15.46 -14.03 -6.75
CA ASP A 40 -16.88 -14.34 -6.85
C ASP A 40 -17.71 -13.49 -5.88
N LYS A 41 -17.08 -12.93 -4.84
CA LYS A 41 -17.72 -12.17 -3.77
C LYS A 41 -17.51 -10.66 -3.89
N PHE A 42 -16.33 -10.23 -4.34
CA PHE A 42 -15.92 -8.83 -4.37
C PHE A 42 -15.53 -8.39 -5.78
N GLU A 43 -15.64 -7.08 -6.02
CA GLU A 43 -14.99 -6.40 -7.14
C GLU A 43 -13.71 -5.74 -6.63
N LEU A 44 -12.58 -5.94 -7.30
CA LEU A 44 -11.30 -5.42 -6.84
C LEU A 44 -10.99 -4.06 -7.45
N ASN A 45 -10.72 -3.09 -6.58
CA ASN A 45 -10.17 -1.80 -6.96
C ASN A 45 -8.75 -1.68 -6.42
N VAL A 46 -7.77 -1.53 -7.30
CA VAL A 46 -6.37 -1.30 -6.92
C VAL A 46 -5.98 0.11 -7.30
N PHE A 47 -5.70 0.93 -6.31
CA PHE A 47 -5.23 2.28 -6.47
C PHE A 47 -3.72 2.37 -6.28
N ASN A 48 -3.05 2.98 -7.25
CA ASN A 48 -1.65 3.34 -7.24
C ASN A 48 -1.57 4.85 -7.54
N PRO A 49 -0.99 5.69 -6.66
CA PRO A 49 -0.97 7.14 -6.86
C PRO A 49 -0.38 7.59 -8.20
N LEU A 50 0.49 6.77 -8.83
CA LEU A 50 0.99 7.01 -10.19
C LEU A 50 -0.12 7.22 -11.23
N THR A 51 -1.25 6.53 -11.09
CA THR A 51 -2.36 6.64 -12.05
C THR A 51 -2.95 8.04 -12.12
N ILE A 52 -2.85 8.83 -11.04
CA ILE A 52 -3.29 10.23 -11.05
C ILE A 52 -2.31 11.08 -11.86
N ASN A 53 -1.01 10.84 -11.68
CA ASN A 53 0.05 11.58 -12.35
C ASN A 53 0.04 11.36 -13.88
N GLU A 54 -0.29 10.14 -14.33
CA GLU A 54 -0.32 9.79 -15.76
C GLU A 54 -1.55 10.33 -16.51
N THR A 55 -2.66 10.57 -15.80
CA THR A 55 -3.93 10.99 -16.43
C THR A 55 -4.02 12.47 -16.81
N ILE A 56 -2.99 13.28 -16.57
CA ILE A 56 -3.10 14.74 -16.66
C ILE A 56 -2.02 15.33 -17.56
N GLU A 57 -2.44 15.91 -18.68
CA GLU A 57 -1.59 16.43 -19.75
C GLU A 57 -0.78 17.69 -19.36
N ASP A 58 -1.06 18.32 -18.21
CA ASP A 58 -0.27 19.46 -17.71
C ASP A 58 -0.10 19.44 -16.17
N PRO A 59 1.07 18.98 -15.66
CA PRO A 59 1.40 18.98 -14.24
C PRO A 59 1.46 20.38 -13.60
N GLN A 60 1.65 21.47 -14.38
CA GLN A 60 1.75 22.83 -13.83
C GLN A 60 0.39 23.44 -13.45
N VAL A 61 -0.71 22.85 -13.92
CA VAL A 61 -2.08 23.31 -13.63
C VAL A 61 -2.62 22.71 -12.32
N LEU A 62 -1.96 21.70 -11.77
CA LEU A 62 -2.45 20.95 -10.61
C LEU A 62 -1.94 21.52 -9.29
N LYS A 63 -2.88 21.94 -8.45
CA LYS A 63 -2.60 22.34 -7.07
C LYS A 63 -2.31 21.11 -6.23
N HIS A 64 -1.38 21.21 -5.27
CA HIS A 64 -1.11 20.16 -4.28
C HIS A 64 -2.38 19.63 -3.60
N ASP A 65 -3.37 20.50 -3.40
CA ASP A 65 -4.69 20.15 -2.85
C ASP A 65 -5.41 19.07 -3.67
N TYR A 66 -5.26 19.06 -5.00
CA TYR A 66 -5.92 18.06 -5.84
C TYR A 66 -5.39 16.65 -5.54
N PHE A 67 -4.07 16.48 -5.56
CA PHE A 67 -3.42 15.20 -5.26
C PHE A 67 -3.76 14.74 -3.85
N TYR A 68 -3.60 15.64 -2.87
CA TYR A 68 -3.96 15.36 -1.48
C TYR A 68 -5.41 14.88 -1.32
N GLN A 69 -6.38 15.59 -1.91
CA GLN A 69 -7.80 15.22 -1.80
C GLN A 69 -8.11 13.89 -2.48
N LYS A 70 -7.45 13.59 -3.60
CA LYS A 70 -7.61 12.31 -4.29
C LYS A 70 -7.05 11.18 -3.44
N ASP A 71 -5.83 11.29 -2.95
CA ASP A 71 -5.20 10.26 -2.12
C ASP A 71 -6.04 9.99 -0.87
N ILE A 72 -6.46 11.05 -0.14
CA ILE A 72 -7.34 10.91 1.02
C ILE A 72 -8.64 10.18 0.67
N SER A 73 -9.26 10.48 -0.48
CA SER A 73 -10.50 9.83 -0.90
C SER A 73 -10.34 8.32 -1.14
N PHE A 74 -9.17 7.88 -1.60
CA PHE A 74 -8.85 6.47 -1.78
C PHE A 74 -8.48 5.81 -0.45
N LEU A 75 -7.63 6.46 0.35
CA LEU A 75 -7.26 6.01 1.70
C LEU A 75 -8.50 5.77 2.58
N ASP A 76 -9.49 6.68 2.53
CA ASP A 76 -10.73 6.55 3.29
C ASP A 76 -11.64 5.40 2.83
N LYS A 77 -11.37 4.75 1.70
CA LYS A 77 -12.10 3.57 1.23
C LYS A 77 -11.29 2.28 1.32
N THR A 78 -9.98 2.38 1.58
CA THR A 78 -9.06 1.25 1.62
C THR A 78 -9.51 0.17 2.62
N ASN A 79 -9.47 -1.07 2.14
CA ASN A 79 -9.62 -2.30 2.92
C ASN A 79 -8.26 -2.97 3.17
N LEU A 80 -7.31 -2.79 2.25
CA LEU A 80 -5.93 -3.28 2.35
C LEU A 80 -4.93 -2.21 1.91
N LEU A 81 -4.03 -1.82 2.82
CA LEU A 81 -2.85 -1.03 2.51
C LEU A 81 -1.68 -1.97 2.23
N ILE A 82 -1.01 -1.77 1.10
CA ILE A 82 0.33 -2.30 0.84
C ILE A 82 1.26 -1.10 0.86
N VAL A 83 2.19 -1.05 1.81
CA VAL A 83 3.05 0.12 2.02
C VAL A 83 4.52 -0.28 1.94
N ASP A 84 5.26 0.34 1.03
CA ASP A 84 6.71 0.22 0.95
C ASP A 84 7.38 1.24 1.86
N ILE A 85 8.11 0.76 2.87
CA ILE A 85 8.80 1.63 3.82
C ILE A 85 10.29 1.79 3.50
N ASP A 86 10.80 1.07 2.48
CA ASP A 86 12.18 1.21 2.04
C ASP A 86 12.39 2.67 1.60
N ASN A 87 13.46 3.30 2.09
CA ASN A 87 13.79 4.73 1.95
C ASN A 87 12.99 5.74 2.80
N THR A 88 12.03 5.31 3.62
CA THR A 88 11.32 6.18 4.57
C THR A 88 10.72 7.45 3.95
N ASP A 89 10.14 7.33 2.75
CA ASP A 89 9.53 8.46 2.06
C ASP A 89 8.49 9.17 2.94
N SER A 90 8.61 10.49 3.07
CA SER A 90 7.81 11.29 3.99
C SER A 90 6.31 11.25 3.68
N GLY A 91 5.95 11.20 2.39
CA GLY A 91 4.54 11.07 1.96
C GLY A 91 3.99 9.71 2.40
N THR A 92 4.71 8.65 2.08
CA THR A 92 4.37 7.28 2.44
C THR A 92 4.26 7.08 3.96
N MET A 93 5.15 7.66 4.75
CA MET A 93 5.08 7.60 6.22
C MET A 93 3.83 8.32 6.78
N LEU A 94 3.42 9.43 6.14
CA LEU A 94 2.21 10.16 6.52
C LEU A 94 0.95 9.34 6.20
N GLU A 95 0.90 8.69 5.03
CA GLU A 95 -0.18 7.78 4.65
C GLU A 95 -0.30 6.59 5.61
N LEU A 96 0.84 5.98 5.96
CA LEU A 96 0.89 4.90 6.95
C LEU A 96 0.35 5.37 8.31
N GLY A 97 0.80 6.51 8.81
CA GLY A 97 0.32 7.07 10.07
C GLY A 97 -1.19 7.34 10.05
N TYR A 98 -1.69 7.93 8.96
CA TYR A 98 -3.12 8.22 8.77
C TYR A 98 -3.97 6.94 8.79
N LEU A 99 -3.60 5.94 7.98
CA LEU A 99 -4.34 4.69 7.89
C LEU A 99 -4.20 3.83 9.14
N PHE A 100 -3.05 3.87 9.82
CA PHE A 100 -2.88 3.18 11.10
C PHE A 100 -3.80 3.77 12.18
N TYR A 101 -3.90 5.10 12.27
CA TYR A 101 -4.85 5.75 13.17
C TYR A 101 -6.29 5.31 12.87
N LYS A 102 -6.67 5.28 11.58
CA LYS A 102 -7.98 4.77 11.14
C LYS A 102 -8.17 3.30 11.50
N HIS A 103 -7.16 2.45 11.29
CA HIS A 103 -7.19 1.03 11.63
C HIS A 103 -7.53 0.80 13.11
N LYS A 104 -6.82 1.50 14.01
CA LYS A 104 -6.99 1.32 15.47
C LYS A 104 -8.30 1.88 16.01
N ASN A 105 -8.86 2.94 15.39
CA ASN A 105 -9.97 3.69 15.99
C ASN A 105 -11.30 3.60 15.21
N LEU A 106 -11.26 3.38 13.90
CA LEU A 106 -12.41 3.58 13.01
C LEU A 106 -12.67 2.42 12.03
N LYS A 107 -11.64 1.60 11.74
CA LYS A 107 -11.68 0.52 10.75
C LYS A 107 -10.84 -0.69 11.18
N SER A 108 -11.33 -1.45 12.15
CA SER A 108 -10.63 -2.65 12.65
C SER A 108 -10.33 -3.69 11.57
N ASP A 109 -11.13 -3.71 10.51
CA ASP A 109 -11.02 -4.70 9.42
C ASP A 109 -9.98 -4.32 8.36
N LEU A 110 -9.51 -3.07 8.35
CA LEU A 110 -8.41 -2.62 7.50
C LEU A 110 -7.18 -3.52 7.74
N LYS A 111 -6.60 -4.06 6.68
CA LYS A 111 -5.35 -4.80 6.72
C LYS A 111 -4.20 -3.93 6.24
N ILE A 112 -3.06 -4.02 6.91
CA ILE A 112 -1.83 -3.33 6.52
C ILE A 112 -0.74 -4.39 6.30
N VAL A 113 -0.18 -4.39 5.09
CA VAL A 113 0.99 -5.17 4.69
C VAL A 113 2.15 -4.21 4.47
N VAL A 114 3.13 -4.29 5.36
CA VAL A 114 4.39 -3.54 5.26
C VAL A 114 5.35 -4.32 4.39
N PHE A 115 5.78 -3.71 3.29
CA PHE A 115 6.87 -4.18 2.46
C PHE A 115 8.16 -3.50 2.92
N HIS A 116 9.11 -4.31 3.35
CA HIS A 116 10.37 -3.86 3.94
C HIS A 116 11.48 -4.77 3.44
N SER A 117 12.00 -4.48 2.24
CA SER A 117 12.88 -5.37 1.49
C SER A 117 14.36 -5.00 1.57
N ASP A 118 14.70 -3.82 2.09
CA ASP A 118 16.10 -3.44 2.28
C ASP A 118 16.78 -4.35 3.32
N TRP A 119 17.61 -5.26 2.83
CA TRP A 119 18.34 -6.22 3.68
C TRP A 119 19.21 -5.53 4.73
N ARG A 120 19.68 -4.30 4.49
CA ARG A 120 20.49 -3.54 5.45
C ARG A 120 19.64 -3.14 6.63
N ASP A 121 18.43 -2.67 6.36
CA ASP A 121 17.47 -2.28 7.38
C ASP A 121 16.93 -3.51 8.11
N GLN A 122 16.80 -4.66 7.43
CA GLN A 122 16.49 -5.93 8.09
C GLN A 122 17.62 -6.42 9.03
N MET A 123 18.88 -6.28 8.62
CA MET A 123 20.04 -6.71 9.44
C MET A 123 20.28 -5.79 10.64
N TYR A 124 20.08 -4.48 10.47
CA TYR A 124 20.36 -3.46 11.49
C TYR A 124 19.09 -2.67 11.86
N TYR A 125 17.99 -3.40 12.04
CA TYR A 125 16.63 -2.86 12.22
C TYR A 125 16.50 -1.83 13.33
N LEU A 126 17.22 -2.02 14.44
CA LEU A 126 17.19 -1.13 15.61
C LEU A 126 17.99 0.17 15.42
N GLU A 127 18.84 0.22 14.40
CA GLU A 127 19.82 1.29 14.17
C GLU A 127 19.47 2.13 12.94
N ARG A 128 18.88 1.51 11.91
CA ARG A 128 18.68 2.16 10.61
C ARG A 128 17.28 2.68 10.38
N VAL A 129 16.27 2.04 10.97
CA VAL A 129 14.87 2.45 10.82
C VAL A 129 14.45 3.30 12.02
N ASN A 130 13.66 4.33 11.76
CA ASN A 130 13.10 5.18 12.80
C ASN A 130 12.33 4.32 13.84
N ARG A 131 12.66 4.48 15.13
CA ARG A 131 12.07 3.66 16.21
C ARG A 131 10.55 3.77 16.31
N PHE A 132 9.97 4.92 15.98
CA PHE A 132 8.53 5.10 15.96
C PHE A 132 7.90 4.32 14.80
N VAL A 133 8.51 4.37 13.62
CA VAL A 133 8.09 3.56 12.45
C VAL A 133 8.19 2.07 12.76
N ASN A 134 9.28 1.61 13.39
CA ASN A 134 9.41 0.21 13.84
C ASN A 134 8.27 -0.20 14.78
N GLY A 135 7.92 0.64 15.75
CA GLY A 135 6.79 0.41 16.63
C GLY A 135 5.47 0.25 15.85
N LEU A 136 5.24 1.09 14.83
CA LEU A 136 4.07 0.99 13.95
C LEU A 136 4.08 -0.31 13.13
N VAL A 137 5.23 -0.71 12.59
CA VAL A 137 5.37 -1.94 11.79
C VAL A 137 5.01 -3.18 12.63
N PHE A 138 5.46 -3.25 13.88
CA PHE A 138 5.10 -4.37 14.79
C PHE A 138 3.59 -4.46 15.09
N GLU A 139 2.89 -3.34 14.98
CA GLU A 139 1.44 -3.27 15.21
C GLU A 139 0.61 -3.48 13.93
N CYS A 140 1.26 -3.51 12.77
CA CYS A 140 0.60 -3.82 11.50
C CYS A 140 0.28 -5.31 11.39
N ASN A 141 -0.61 -5.68 10.46
CA ASN A 141 -1.05 -7.08 10.37
C ASN A 141 0.04 -7.99 9.82
N TYR A 142 0.82 -7.50 8.86
CA TYR A 142 1.83 -8.29 8.16
C TYR A 142 3.04 -7.42 7.80
N GLU A 143 4.23 -7.98 7.98
CA GLU A 143 5.48 -7.50 7.39
C GLU A 143 5.95 -8.56 6.37
N VAL A 144 6.40 -8.13 5.19
CA VAL A 144 6.96 -8.97 4.13
C VAL A 144 8.30 -8.40 3.68
N LYS A 145 9.25 -9.30 3.42
CA LYS A 145 10.66 -8.96 3.17
C LYS A 145 11.08 -9.08 1.71
N SER A 146 10.17 -9.55 0.87
CA SER A 146 10.40 -9.69 -0.57
C SER A 146 9.07 -9.63 -1.34
N PHE A 147 9.19 -9.50 -2.67
CA PHE A 147 8.04 -9.50 -3.55
C PHE A 147 7.31 -10.85 -3.56
N GLU A 148 8.04 -11.95 -3.46
CA GLU A 148 7.49 -13.31 -3.39
C GLU A 148 6.68 -13.52 -2.09
N GLU A 149 7.19 -12.99 -0.97
CA GLU A 149 6.46 -13.00 0.30
C GLU A 149 5.19 -12.16 0.22
N LEU A 150 5.24 -11.00 -0.43
CA LEU A 150 4.06 -10.17 -0.70
C LEU A 150 3.01 -10.97 -1.50
N CYS A 151 3.39 -11.58 -2.61
CA CYS A 151 2.47 -12.40 -3.42
C CYS A 151 1.85 -13.54 -2.61
N THR A 152 2.67 -14.25 -1.84
CA THR A 152 2.20 -15.33 -0.95
C THR A 152 1.20 -14.81 0.09
N ARG A 153 1.47 -13.62 0.64
CA ARG A 153 0.60 -12.97 1.63
C ARG A 153 -0.74 -12.55 1.02
N LEU A 154 -0.72 -11.95 -0.16
CA LEU A 154 -1.93 -11.53 -0.88
C LEU A 154 -2.85 -12.72 -1.16
N GLY A 155 -2.31 -13.85 -1.62
CA GLY A 155 -3.10 -15.06 -1.84
C GLY A 155 -3.76 -15.57 -0.56
N LYS A 156 -3.06 -15.52 0.59
CA LYS A 156 -3.63 -15.88 1.89
C LYS A 156 -4.70 -14.90 2.37
N ILE A 157 -4.56 -13.61 2.07
CA ILE A 157 -5.56 -12.59 2.42
C ILE A 157 -6.81 -12.81 1.59
N PHE A 158 -6.69 -12.88 0.25
CA PHE A 158 -7.85 -12.99 -0.64
C PHE A 158 -8.61 -14.29 -0.44
N ASN A 159 -7.94 -15.43 -0.22
CA ASN A 159 -8.65 -16.69 0.05
C ASN A 159 -9.42 -16.71 1.40
N LYS A 160 -9.24 -15.70 2.25
CA LYS A 160 -9.98 -15.54 3.51
C LYS A 160 -11.11 -14.49 3.43
N LEU A 161 -11.22 -13.76 2.31
CA LEU A 161 -12.37 -12.89 2.03
C LEU A 161 -13.58 -13.75 1.62
#